data_AF-A0A8T0F0L2-F1
#
_entry.id   AF-A0A8T0F0L2-F1
#
_cell.length_a   1.000
_cell.length_b   1.000
_cell.length_c   1.000
_cell.angle_alpha   90.00
_cell.angle_beta   90.00
_cell.angle_gamma   90.00
#
_symmetry.space_group_name_H-M   'P 1'
#
loop_
_entity.id
_entity.type
_entity.pdbx_description
1 polymer ?
#
loop_
_entity_poly.entity_id
_entity_poly.type
_entity_poly.pdbx_seq_one_letter_code
_entity_poly.pdbx_strand_id
1 'polypeptide(L)'
;MLRKSGVAYDLLQMSTRCSNRKEQLTYLKEIGLRYFTPREIANLLHFPDHFNFPPGIIVEQMYESLVSSPNVYVASCVMKLLFQKRD
;
A
#
# COMPACT_ATOMS: atom_id res chain seq x y z
N MET A 1 17.54 -15.28 5.49
CA MET A 1 17.79 -15.01 4.06
C MET A 1 18.07 -13.51 3.85
N LEU A 2 19.12 -12.99 4.51
CA LEU A 2 19.55 -11.59 4.43
C LEU A 2 21.09 -11.58 4.41
N ARG A 3 21.70 -11.66 3.22
CA ARG A 3 23.15 -11.53 3.03
C ARG A 3 23.42 -10.58 1.85
N LYS A 4 23.20 -9.26 2.04
CA LYS A 4 23.77 -8.15 1.23
C LYS A 4 23.61 -6.81 1.99
N SER A 5 24.36 -6.59 3.08
CA SER A 5 24.14 -5.44 3.99
C SER A 5 24.92 -4.15 3.68
N GLY A 6 25.57 -4.03 2.52
CA GLY A 6 26.22 -2.76 2.10
C GLY A 6 25.53 -2.17 0.86
N VAL A 7 25.56 -2.94 -0.23
CA VAL A 7 25.07 -2.52 -1.56
C VAL A 7 23.62 -2.04 -1.55
N ALA A 8 22.72 -2.70 -0.83
CA ALA A 8 21.31 -2.30 -0.80
C ALA A 8 21.10 -0.94 -0.12
N TYR A 9 21.90 -0.62 0.90
CA TYR A 9 21.85 0.68 1.56
C TYR A 9 22.44 1.77 0.65
N ASP A 10 23.53 1.46 -0.05
CA ASP A 10 24.15 2.38 -1.02
C ASP A 10 23.19 2.71 -2.16
N LEU A 11 22.53 1.72 -2.75
CA LEU A 11 21.52 1.90 -3.80
C LEU A 11 20.31 2.71 -3.30
N LEU A 12 19.89 2.51 -2.05
CA LEU A 12 18.83 3.32 -1.44
C LEU A 12 19.27 4.79 -1.29
N GLN A 13 20.50 5.04 -0.82
CA GLN A 13 21.06 6.40 -0.71
C GLN A 13 21.26 7.06 -2.08
N MET A 14 21.58 6.29 -3.12
CA MET A 14 21.64 6.79 -4.49
C MET A 14 20.25 7.19 -4.98
N SER A 15 19.23 6.36 -4.73
CA SER A 15 17.85 6.64 -5.13
C SER A 15 17.27 7.93 -4.51
N THR A 16 17.65 8.27 -3.28
CA THR A 16 17.17 9.49 -2.60
C THR A 16 17.86 10.76 -3.08
N ARG A 17 19.04 10.64 -3.70
CA ARG A 17 19.82 11.77 -4.24
C ARG A 17 19.54 12.06 -5.72
N CYS A 18 18.88 11.15 -6.43
CA CYS A 18 18.49 11.34 -7.83
C CYS A 18 17.49 12.49 -7.99
N SER A 19 17.79 13.45 -8.86
CA SER A 19 16.81 14.48 -9.28
C SER A 19 15.84 13.96 -10.35
N ASN A 20 16.18 12.84 -11.03
CA ASN A 20 15.35 12.23 -12.07
C ASN A 20 14.56 11.03 -11.53
N ARG A 21 13.23 11.08 -11.66
CA ARG A 21 12.32 10.00 -11.23
C ARG A 21 12.57 8.67 -11.95
N LYS A 22 12.96 8.67 -13.23
CA LYS A 22 13.24 7.43 -13.96
C LYS A 22 14.47 6.71 -13.39
N GLU A 23 15.51 7.47 -13.08
CA GLU A 23 16.74 6.95 -12.49
C GLU A 23 16.51 6.45 -11.05
N GLN A 24 15.76 7.21 -10.26
CA GLN A 24 15.31 6.79 -8.94
C GLN A 24 14.57 5.46 -8.99
N LEU A 25 13.63 5.29 -9.93
CA LEU A 25 12.88 4.05 -10.10
C LEU A 25 13.78 2.86 -10.49
N THR A 26 14.88 3.09 -11.21
CA THR A 26 15.85 2.04 -11.53
C THR A 26 16.53 1.53 -10.26
N TYR A 27 17.09 2.42 -9.43
CA TYR A 27 17.72 2.02 -8.17
C TYR A 27 16.75 1.34 -7.21
N LEU A 28 15.51 1.85 -7.10
CA LEU A 28 14.47 1.24 -6.28
C LEU A 28 14.11 -0.18 -6.76
N LYS A 29 14.06 -0.41 -8.08
CA LYS A 29 13.82 -1.74 -8.66
C LYS A 29 14.97 -2.70 -8.40
N GLU A 30 16.22 -2.24 -8.43
CA GLU A 30 17.39 -3.07 -8.14
C GLU A 30 17.40 -3.62 -6.71
N ILE A 31 16.85 -2.87 -5.76
CA ILE A 31 16.65 -3.32 -4.37
C ILE A 31 15.30 -4.01 -4.14
N GLY A 32 14.51 -4.23 -5.19
CA GLY A 32 13.22 -4.91 -5.12
C GLY A 32 12.08 -4.08 -4.51
N LEU A 33 12.26 -2.76 -4.36
CA LEU A 33 11.19 -1.86 -3.93
C LEU A 33 10.22 -1.62 -5.08
N ARG A 34 8.93 -1.75 -4.77
CA ARG A 34 7.82 -1.48 -5.69
C ARG A 34 6.67 -0.81 -4.96
N TYR A 35 5.77 -0.18 -5.72
CA TYR A 35 4.49 0.27 -5.20
C TYR A 35 3.61 -0.91 -4.78
N PHE A 36 2.79 -0.68 -3.77
CA PHE A 36 1.71 -1.58 -3.40
C PHE A 36 0.66 -1.59 -4.50
N THR A 37 0.19 -2.78 -4.87
CA THR A 37 -0.95 -2.97 -5.77
C THR A 37 -2.24 -2.52 -5.08
N PRO A 38 -3.33 -2.23 -5.83
CA PRO A 38 -4.62 -1.91 -5.22
C PRO A 38 -5.10 -2.99 -4.25
N ARG A 39 -4.85 -4.27 -4.56
CA ARG A 39 -5.21 -5.39 -3.66
C ARG A 39 -4.42 -5.37 -2.36
N GLU A 40 -3.13 -5.04 -2.40
CA GLU A 40 -2.30 -4.96 -1.18
C GLU A 40 -2.70 -3.78 -0.30
N ILE A 41 -3.06 -2.64 -0.90
CA ILE A 41 -3.62 -1.52 -0.15
C ILE A 41 -4.98 -1.88 0.44
N ALA A 42 -5.84 -2.57 -0.31
CA ALA A 42 -7.10 -3.09 0.22
C ALA A 42 -6.86 -4.04 1.42
N ASN A 43 -5.84 -4.90 1.37
CA ASN A 43 -5.46 -5.74 2.50
C ASN A 43 -4.99 -4.92 3.71
N LEU A 44 -4.20 -3.86 3.49
CA LEU A 44 -3.77 -2.95 4.56
C LEU A 44 -4.97 -2.27 5.24
N LEU A 45 -5.98 -1.91 4.45
CA LEU A 45 -7.25 -1.36 4.91
C LEU A 45 -8.21 -2.41 5.47
N HIS A 46 -7.79 -3.67 5.59
CA HIS A 46 -8.57 -4.79 6.11
C HIS A 46 -9.84 -5.12 5.28
N PHE A 47 -9.84 -4.82 3.99
CA PHE A 47 -10.86 -5.34 3.09
C PHE A 47 -10.74 -6.86 2.98
N PRO A 48 -11.87 -7.60 2.92
CA PRO A 48 -11.85 -9.04 2.84
C PRO A 48 -11.23 -9.54 1.51
N ASP A 49 -10.80 -10.81 1.47
CA ASP A 49 -10.17 -11.41 0.29
C ASP A 49 -11.09 -11.43 -0.94
N HIS A 50 -12.40 -11.55 -0.71
CA HIS A 50 -13.41 -11.54 -1.77
C HIS A 50 -13.79 -10.12 -2.25
N PHE A 51 -13.25 -9.07 -1.63
CA PHE A 51 -13.43 -7.70 -2.12
C PHE A 51 -12.73 -7.51 -3.48
N ASN A 52 -13.46 -6.99 -4.45
CA ASN A 52 -12.96 -6.74 -5.79
C ASN A 52 -13.51 -5.43 -6.33
N PHE A 53 -12.71 -4.75 -7.16
CA PHE A 53 -13.14 -3.56 -7.87
C PHE A 53 -14.13 -3.93 -8.99
N PRO A 54 -15.08 -3.03 -9.31
CA PRO A 54 -15.93 -3.20 -10.49
C PRO A 54 -15.10 -3.32 -11.78
N PRO A 55 -15.58 -4.09 -12.78
CA PRO A 55 -14.92 -4.16 -14.07
C PRO A 55 -14.96 -2.80 -14.78
N GLY A 56 -13.91 -2.48 -15.53
CA GLY A 56 -13.82 -1.23 -16.32
C GLY A 56 -13.28 -0.01 -15.58
N ILE A 57 -12.95 -0.14 -14.28
CA ILE A 57 -12.25 0.90 -13.51
C ILE A 57 -10.76 0.88 -13.87
N ILE A 58 -10.13 2.04 -14.05
CA ILE A 58 -8.68 2.14 -14.26
C ILE A 58 -7.92 2.12 -12.93
N VAL A 59 -6.64 1.73 -12.96
CA VAL A 59 -5.82 1.52 -11.77
C VAL A 59 -5.73 2.78 -10.90
N GLU A 60 -5.63 3.96 -11.51
CA GLU A 60 -5.59 5.26 -10.82
C GLU A 60 -6.87 5.48 -9.99
N GLN A 61 -8.03 5.18 -10.57
CA GLN A 61 -9.32 5.30 -9.87
C GLN A 61 -9.45 4.31 -8.70
N MET A 62 -8.86 3.11 -8.83
CA MET A 62 -8.81 2.16 -7.72
C MET A 62 -7.98 2.72 -6.56
N TYR A 63 -6.83 3.33 -6.84
CA TYR A 63 -6.01 3.97 -5.82
C TYR A 63 -6.73 5.12 -5.13
N GLU A 64 -7.36 6.03 -5.88
CA GLU A 64 -8.14 7.14 -5.31
C GLU A 64 -9.28 6.64 -4.41
N SER A 65 -9.98 5.59 -4.82
CA SER A 65 -11.05 4.96 -4.04
C SER A 65 -10.53 4.36 -2.73
N LEU A 66 -9.34 3.74 -2.75
CA LEU A 66 -8.74 3.16 -1.55
C LEU A 66 -8.21 4.22 -0.58
N VAL A 67 -7.60 5.29 -1.09
CA VAL A 67 -7.08 6.39 -0.25
C VAL A 67 -8.20 7.08 0.53
N SER A 68 -9.38 7.20 -0.06
CA SER A 68 -10.58 7.75 0.59
C SER A 68 -11.34 6.75 1.46
N SER A 69 -11.02 5.45 1.37
CA SER A 69 -11.69 4.41 2.14
C SER A 69 -11.21 4.37 3.59
N PRO A 70 -12.12 4.13 4.56
CA PRO A 70 -11.71 3.91 5.94
C PRO A 70 -11.01 2.55 6.08
N ASN A 71 -10.24 2.40 7.16
CA ASN A 71 -9.78 1.08 7.57
C ASN A 71 -10.99 0.27 8.09
N VAL A 72 -11.31 -0.84 7.41
CA VAL A 72 -12.50 -1.67 7.67
C VAL A 72 -12.49 -2.25 9.08
N TYR A 73 -11.31 -2.60 9.61
CA TYR A 73 -11.20 -3.10 10.98
C TYR A 73 -11.60 -2.01 11.98
N VAL A 74 -11.06 -0.80 11.84
CA VAL A 74 -11.41 0.33 12.72
C VAL A 74 -12.90 0.66 12.61
N ALA A 75 -13.43 0.73 11.39
CA ALA A 75 -14.86 0.94 11.17
C ALA A 75 -15.71 -0.13 11.87
N SER A 76 -15.30 -1.40 11.81
CA SER A 76 -16.00 -2.49 12.51
C SER A 76 -15.99 -2.33 14.03
N CYS A 77 -14.89 -1.85 14.61
CA CYS A 77 -14.79 -1.56 16.04
C CYS A 77 -15.73 -0.43 16.44
N VAL A 78 -15.78 0.66 15.66
CA VAL A 78 -16.69 1.78 15.90
C VAL A 78 -18.15 1.30 15.83
N MET A 79 -18.50 0.51 14.81
CA MET A 79 -19.84 -0.08 14.70
C MET A 79 -20.19 -0.93 15.93
N LYS A 80 -19.28 -1.77 16.41
CA LYS A 80 -19.50 -2.56 17.64
C LYS A 80 -19.76 -1.67 18.85
N LEU A 81 -19.03 -0.56 19.01
CA LEU A 81 -19.25 0.39 20.11
C LEU A 81 -20.59 1.11 19.97
N LEU A 82 -21.00 1.48 18.76
CA LEU A 82 -22.28 2.14 18.50
C LEU A 82 -23.47 1.21 18.78
N PHE A 83 -23.35 -0.07 18.46
CA PHE A 83 -24.40 -1.07 18.67
C PHE A 83 -24.26 -1.85 20.00
N GLN A 84 -23.26 -1.53 20.82
CA GLN A 84 -23.19 -2.06 22.18
C GLN A 84 -24.33 -1.46 23.00
N LYS A 85 -25.27 -2.32 23.40
CA LYS A 85 -26.33 -1.96 24.34
C LYS A 85 -25.69 -1.46 25.63
N ARG A 86 -25.96 -0.21 25.99
CA ARG A 86 -25.77 0.27 27.36
C ARG A 86 -26.99 -0.18 28.13
N ASP A 87 -26.86 -1.31 28.83
CA ASP A 87 -27.80 -1.68 29.90
C ASP A 87 -27.57 -0.79 31.12
#